data_AF-A0A428MNZ3-F1
#
_entry.id   AF-A0A428MNZ3-F1
#
_cell.length_a   1.000
_cell.length_b   1.000
_cell.length_c   1.000
_cell.angle_alpha   90.00
_cell.angle_beta   90.00
_cell.angle_gamma   90.00
#
_symmetry.space_group_name_H-M   'P 1'
#
loop_
_entity.id
_entity.type
_entity.pdbx_description
1 polymer ?
#
loop_
_entity_poly.entity_id
_entity_poly.type
_entity_poly.pdbx_seq_one_letter_code
_entity_poly.pdbx_strand_id
1 'polypeptide(L)'
;MGRRQLILTAALLISSIGCKVDPKPPTEADGRQVWKNLNTRSGLDGDLQLADFKKTDGQMAEVNGVKVYTLFYELHEKHLTKLGQWKPGDIETIRSNYGFQRTENGWQGPEGTHFPD
;
A
#
# COMPACT_ATOMS: atom_id res chain seq x y z
N MET A 1 -48.53 -34.83 41.61
CA MET A 1 -47.14 -34.59 41.15
C MET A 1 -47.10 -34.85 39.65
N GLY A 2 -46.72 -33.86 38.84
CA GLY A 2 -46.58 -33.99 37.38
C GLY A 2 -46.25 -32.63 36.78
N ARG A 3 -45.01 -32.48 36.34
CA ARG A 3 -44.25 -31.22 36.22
C ARG A 3 -44.54 -30.52 34.89
N ARG A 4 -44.71 -29.18 34.94
CA ARG A 4 -44.83 -28.26 33.80
C ARG A 4 -43.58 -28.32 32.92
N GLN A 5 -43.73 -28.35 31.60
CA GLN A 5 -42.65 -28.03 30.66
C GLN A 5 -43.09 -26.86 29.76
N LEU A 6 -42.68 -25.66 30.17
CA LEU A 6 -42.53 -24.50 29.30
C LEU A 6 -41.31 -24.77 28.41
N ILE A 7 -41.51 -24.90 27.11
CA ILE A 7 -40.42 -24.88 26.13
C ILE A 7 -40.18 -23.42 25.77
N LEU A 8 -39.14 -22.82 26.35
CA LEU A 8 -38.60 -21.54 25.91
C LEU A 8 -37.85 -21.73 24.60
N THR A 9 -38.41 -21.21 23.51
CA THR A 9 -37.74 -21.12 22.21
C THR A 9 -36.66 -20.04 22.28
N ALA A 10 -35.41 -20.46 22.43
CA ALA A 10 -34.26 -19.55 22.37
C ALA A 10 -34.02 -19.17 20.90
N ALA A 11 -34.35 -17.93 20.54
CA ALA A 11 -33.98 -17.35 19.25
C ALA A 11 -32.46 -17.09 19.24
N LEU A 12 -31.74 -17.88 18.45
CA LEU A 12 -30.31 -17.72 18.22
C LEU A 12 -30.09 -16.51 17.29
N LEU A 13 -29.81 -15.35 17.86
CA LEU A 13 -29.32 -14.18 17.13
C LEU A 13 -27.93 -14.51 16.58
N ILE A 14 -27.86 -14.83 15.28
CA ILE A 14 -26.60 -14.98 14.55
C ILE A 14 -26.06 -13.56 14.32
N SER A 15 -25.28 -13.07 15.27
CA SER A 15 -24.46 -11.88 15.10
C SER A 15 -23.34 -12.23 14.12
N SER A 16 -23.50 -11.86 12.85
CA SER A 16 -22.42 -11.82 11.88
C SER A 16 -21.41 -10.77 12.33
N ILE A 17 -20.47 -11.18 13.19
CA ILE A 17 -19.25 -10.43 13.44
C ILE A 17 -18.49 -10.47 12.13
N GLY A 18 -18.71 -9.45 11.29
CA GLY A 18 -17.87 -9.20 10.13
C GLY A 18 -16.45 -9.05 10.64
N CYS A 19 -15.64 -10.09 10.45
CA CYS A 19 -14.21 -10.01 10.65
C CYS A 19 -13.71 -8.94 9.68
N LYS A 20 -13.51 -7.72 10.17
CA LYS A 20 -12.74 -6.71 9.46
C LYS A 20 -11.32 -7.26 9.42
N VAL A 21 -10.99 -7.94 8.33
CA VAL A 21 -9.62 -8.36 8.05
C VAL A 21 -8.80 -7.08 7.96
N ASP A 22 -7.80 -6.95 8.83
CA ASP A 22 -6.82 -5.87 8.67
C ASP A 22 -6.18 -6.02 7.28
N PRO A 23 -6.04 -4.94 6.51
CA PRO A 23 -5.42 -4.98 5.20
C PRO A 23 -4.08 -5.66 5.23
N LYS A 24 -3.76 -6.28 4.12
CA LYS A 24 -2.38 -6.65 3.87
C LYS A 24 -1.56 -5.36 3.72
N PRO A 25 -0.36 -5.29 4.31
CA PRO A 25 0.50 -4.13 4.13
C PRO A 25 0.88 -3.94 2.66
N PRO A 26 1.14 -2.70 2.23
CA PRO A 26 1.59 -2.39 0.87
C PRO A 26 2.79 -3.23 0.43
N THR A 27 2.73 -3.62 -0.83
CA THR A 27 3.63 -4.56 -1.50
C THR A 27 4.61 -3.85 -2.44
N GLU A 28 5.52 -4.61 -3.04
CA GLU A 28 6.36 -4.10 -4.13
C GLU A 28 5.53 -3.65 -5.34
N ALA A 29 4.37 -4.25 -5.59
CA ALA A 29 3.50 -3.83 -6.69
C ALA A 29 2.93 -2.43 -6.46
N ASP A 30 2.53 -2.14 -5.21
CA ASP A 30 2.07 -0.81 -4.81
C ASP A 30 3.21 0.22 -4.93
N GLY A 31 4.43 -0.16 -4.51
CA GLY A 31 5.63 0.67 -4.70
C GLY A 31 5.94 0.98 -6.18
N ARG A 32 5.82 -0.01 -7.08
CA ARG A 32 5.95 0.21 -8.54
C ARG A 32 4.87 1.16 -9.07
N GLN A 33 3.64 1.04 -8.57
CA GLN A 33 2.55 1.93 -8.96
C GLN A 33 2.77 3.36 -8.45
N VAL A 34 3.29 3.52 -7.23
CA VAL A 34 3.72 4.83 -6.69
C VAL A 34 4.76 5.45 -7.60
N TRP A 35 5.84 4.72 -7.94
CA TRP A 35 6.87 5.19 -8.85
C TRP A 35 6.28 5.69 -10.18
N LYS A 36 5.42 4.88 -10.79
CA LYS A 36 4.76 5.23 -12.06
C LYS A 36 3.94 6.51 -11.92
N ASN A 37 3.13 6.61 -10.86
CA ASN A 37 2.28 7.77 -10.62
C ASN A 37 3.09 9.05 -10.42
N LEU A 38 4.20 8.97 -9.66
CA LEU A 38 5.08 10.12 -9.43
C LEU A 38 5.74 10.56 -10.74
N ASN A 39 6.28 9.63 -11.52
CA ASN A 39 6.92 9.96 -12.79
C ASN A 39 5.95 10.55 -13.81
N THR A 40 4.72 10.02 -13.92
CA THR A 40 3.68 10.63 -14.77
C THR A 40 3.32 12.04 -14.30
N ARG A 41 3.19 12.29 -12.99
CA ARG A 41 2.90 13.63 -12.46
C ARG A 41 4.04 14.62 -12.69
N SER A 42 5.28 14.12 -12.70
CA SER A 42 6.47 14.91 -13.00
C SER A 42 6.74 15.07 -14.50
N GLY A 43 5.95 14.43 -15.37
CA GLY A 43 6.14 14.46 -16.83
C GLY A 43 7.37 13.70 -17.33
N LEU A 44 7.82 12.68 -16.58
CA LEU A 44 9.02 11.88 -16.86
C LEU A 44 8.70 10.47 -17.39
N ASP A 45 7.43 10.19 -17.69
CA ASP A 45 6.94 8.88 -18.14
C ASP A 45 7.52 8.41 -19.49
N GLY A 46 8.04 9.34 -20.30
CA GLY A 46 8.79 9.02 -21.53
C GLY A 46 10.32 9.03 -21.36
N ASP A 47 10.82 9.54 -20.24
CA ASP A 47 12.25 9.78 -20.03
C ASP A 47 12.92 8.75 -19.13
N LEU A 48 12.14 8.07 -18.29
CA LEU A 48 12.61 7.10 -17.32
C LEU A 48 11.87 5.78 -17.47
N GLN A 49 12.61 4.68 -17.35
CA GLN A 49 12.07 3.33 -17.29
C GLN A 49 12.46 2.68 -15.96
N LEU A 50 11.47 2.17 -15.22
CA LEU A 50 11.73 1.33 -14.06
C LEU A 50 12.28 -0.01 -14.52
N ALA A 51 13.54 -0.27 -14.24
CA ALA A 51 14.21 -1.52 -14.58
C ALA A 51 13.97 -2.60 -13.50
N ASP A 52 14.05 -2.22 -12.23
CA ASP A 52 13.83 -3.10 -11.10
C ASP A 52 13.27 -2.34 -9.89
N PHE A 53 12.53 -3.03 -9.03
CA PHE A 53 12.02 -2.49 -7.77
C PHE A 53 12.01 -3.58 -6.71
N LYS A 54 12.70 -3.32 -5.60
CA LYS A 54 12.82 -4.25 -4.49
C LYS A 54 12.43 -3.60 -3.18
N LYS A 55 11.48 -4.21 -2.46
CA LYS A 55 11.22 -3.86 -1.07
C LYS A 55 12.41 -4.33 -0.23
N THR A 56 12.96 -3.42 0.56
CA THR A 56 14.08 -3.70 1.49
C THR A 56 13.60 -3.85 2.92
N ASP A 57 12.57 -3.11 3.33
CA ASP A 57 11.94 -3.21 4.65
C ASP A 57 10.49 -2.70 4.63
N GLY A 58 9.73 -2.94 5.70
CA GLY A 58 8.40 -2.38 5.91
C GLY A 58 8.10 -2.18 7.39
N GLN A 59 7.74 -0.96 7.79
CA GLN A 59 7.53 -0.62 9.20
C GLN A 59 6.15 -0.04 9.44
N MET A 60 5.48 -0.53 10.48
CA MET A 60 4.22 0.04 10.97
C MET A 60 4.51 1.06 12.06
N ALA A 61 3.90 2.24 11.96
CA ALA A 61 3.89 3.28 12.97
C ALA A 61 2.46 3.82 13.19
N GLU A 62 2.25 4.50 14.30
CA GLU A 62 1.03 5.26 14.55
C GLU A 62 1.41 6.74 14.71
N VAL A 63 0.78 7.60 13.92
CA VAL A 63 1.04 9.05 13.90
C VAL A 63 -0.31 9.75 14.08
N ASN A 64 -0.47 10.49 15.19
CA ASN A 64 -1.72 11.18 15.54
C ASN A 64 -2.97 10.27 15.49
N GLY A 65 -2.84 9.02 15.96
CA GLY A 65 -3.93 8.04 15.94
C GLY A 65 -4.19 7.37 14.58
N VAL A 66 -3.39 7.69 13.54
CA VAL A 66 -3.49 7.07 12.22
C VAL A 66 -2.36 6.06 12.05
N LYS A 67 -2.70 4.82 11.69
CA LYS A 67 -1.71 3.80 11.33
C LYS A 67 -1.07 4.15 9.99
N VAL A 68 0.25 4.17 9.95
CA VAL A 68 1.06 4.43 8.77
C VAL A 68 1.99 3.24 8.54
N TYR A 69 2.01 2.73 7.32
CA TYR A 69 3.01 1.76 6.87
C TYR A 69 4.05 2.45 6.01
N THR A 70 5.31 2.40 6.41
CA THR A 70 6.43 2.90 5.60
C THR A 70 7.06 1.75 4.84
N LEU A 71 6.97 1.79 3.52
CA LEU A 71 7.66 0.88 2.61
C LEU A 71 9.05 1.43 2.30
N PHE A 72 10.10 0.72 2.71
CA PHE A 72 11.47 1.02 2.31
C PHE A 72 11.83 0.18 1.08
N TYR A 73 12.51 0.80 0.11
CA TYR A 73 12.82 0.14 -1.15
C TYR A 73 14.13 0.61 -1.76
N GLU A 74 14.66 -0.23 -2.64
CA GLU A 74 15.68 0.08 -3.62
C GLU A 74 15.05 -0.12 -5.01
N LEU A 75 15.31 0.80 -5.93
CA LEU A 75 14.88 0.67 -7.31
C LEU A 75 16.00 1.06 -8.28
N HIS A 76 15.90 0.54 -9.48
CA HIS A 76 16.80 0.86 -10.59
C HIS A 76 16.03 1.56 -11.69
N GLU A 77 16.45 2.76 -12.06
CA GLU A 77 15.87 3.54 -13.16
C GLU A 77 16.85 3.58 -14.32
N LYS A 78 16.34 3.33 -15.52
CA LYS A 78 17.09 3.53 -16.75
C LYS A 78 16.65 4.83 -17.40
N HIS A 79 17.61 5.70 -17.71
CA HIS A 79 17.37 6.91 -18.48
C HIS A 79 17.14 6.57 -19.96
N LEU A 80 16.02 7.00 -20.52
CA LEU A 80 15.68 6.83 -21.94
C LEU A 80 16.09 8.03 -22.78
N THR A 81 16.16 9.21 -22.16
CA THR A 81 16.57 10.48 -22.78
C THR A 81 17.71 11.12 -21.99
N LYS A 82 18.25 12.25 -22.48
CA LYS A 82 19.26 13.01 -21.75
C LYS A 82 18.58 13.88 -20.70
N LEU A 83 18.83 13.60 -19.41
CA LEU A 83 18.30 14.35 -18.27
C LEU A 83 19.43 14.87 -17.39
N GLY A 84 19.69 16.18 -17.43
CA GLY A 84 20.82 16.78 -16.70
C GLY A 84 22.16 16.19 -17.14
N GLN A 85 22.88 15.56 -16.20
CA GLN A 85 24.14 14.88 -16.50
C GLN A 85 23.98 13.46 -17.09
N TRP A 86 22.79 12.86 -16.98
CA TRP A 86 22.53 11.49 -17.37
C TRP A 86 22.29 11.37 -18.87
N LYS A 87 22.83 10.29 -19.46
CA LYS A 87 22.71 9.95 -20.88
C LYS A 87 21.72 8.80 -21.07
N PRO A 88 21.12 8.67 -22.26
CA PRO A 88 20.31 7.50 -22.59
C PRO A 88 21.09 6.20 -22.37
N GLY A 89 20.50 5.28 -21.61
CA GLY A 89 21.10 4.00 -21.25
C GLY A 89 21.74 3.97 -19.87
N ASP A 90 22.00 5.12 -19.23
CA ASP A 90 22.50 5.16 -17.86
C ASP A 90 21.47 4.54 -16.91
N ILE A 91 21.96 3.85 -15.88
CA ILE A 91 21.15 3.25 -14.82
C ILE A 91 21.50 3.93 -13.49
N GLU A 92 20.48 4.45 -12.82
CA GLU A 92 20.57 5.02 -11.49
C GLU A 92 19.99 4.03 -10.45
N THR A 93 20.65 3.91 -9.30
CA THR A 93 20.15 3.14 -8.15
C THR A 93 19.63 4.10 -7.10
N ILE A 94 18.34 3.98 -6.75
CA ILE A 94 17.67 4.87 -5.80
C ILE A 94 17.23 4.06 -4.59
N ARG A 95 17.64 4.48 -3.40
CA ARG A 95 17.14 3.96 -2.12
C ARG A 95 16.28 5.01 -1.47
N SER A 96 15.04 4.64 -1.16
CA SER A 96 14.08 5.57 -0.59
C SER A 96 13.01 4.85 0.23
N ASN A 97 12.02 5.60 0.68
CA ASN A 97 10.85 5.09 1.35
C ASN A 97 9.60 5.84 0.95
N TYR A 98 8.45 5.24 1.23
CA TYR A 98 7.15 5.85 0.96
C TYR A 98 6.14 5.42 2.02
N GLY A 99 5.43 6.39 2.59
CA GLY A 99 4.45 6.19 3.65
C GLY A 99 3.04 6.01 3.11
N PHE A 100 2.35 4.96 3.57
CA PHE A 100 0.97 4.67 3.26
C PHE A 100 0.11 4.82 4.53
N GLN A 101 -0.88 5.69 4.50
CA GLN A 101 -1.84 5.87 5.57
C GLN A 101 -2.95 4.82 5.47
N ARG A 102 -3.31 4.20 6.60
CA ARG A 102 -4.45 3.29 6.68
C ARG A 102 -5.75 4.09 6.62
N THR A 103 -6.64 3.69 5.72
CA THR A 103 -8.01 4.24 5.58
C THR A 103 -9.05 3.16 5.83
N GLU A 104 -10.35 3.43 5.68
CA GLU A 104 -11.36 2.35 5.71
C GLU A 104 -11.32 1.47 4.45
N ASN A 105 -10.86 2.04 3.33
CA ASN A 105 -10.90 1.43 1.98
C ASN A 105 -9.54 0.88 1.52
N GLY A 106 -8.62 0.66 2.46
CA GLY A 106 -7.29 0.14 2.20
C GLY A 106 -6.20 1.12 2.59
N TRP A 107 -5.22 1.31 1.71
CA TRP A 107 -4.07 2.19 1.92
C TRP A 107 -4.13 3.43 1.05
N GLN A 108 -3.63 4.55 1.57
CA GLN A 108 -3.59 5.81 0.85
C GLN A 108 -2.20 6.45 0.92
N GLY A 109 -1.70 6.87 -0.23
CA GLY A 109 -0.47 7.63 -0.36
C GLY A 109 -0.61 9.09 0.13
N PRO A 110 0.48 9.81 0.44
CA PRO A 110 0.42 11.19 0.92
C PRO A 110 -0.21 12.15 -0.10
N GLU A 111 -0.11 11.82 -1.38
CA GLU A 111 -0.71 12.56 -2.49
C GLU A 111 -2.16 12.13 -2.82
N GLY A 112 -2.79 11.32 -1.96
CA GLY A 112 -4.20 10.95 -2.03
C GLY A 112 -4.52 9.71 -2.86
N THR A 113 -3.53 9.06 -3.49
CA THR A 113 -3.77 7.85 -4.29
C THR A 113 -4.20 6.69 -3.39
N HIS A 114 -5.27 6.00 -3.76
CA HIS A 114 -5.76 4.82 -3.05
C HIS A 114 -5.20 3.53 -3.66
N PHE A 115 -4.77 2.63 -2.78
CA PHE A 115 -4.26 1.30 -3.11
C PHE A 115 -5.18 0.28 -2.43
N PRO A 116 -5.82 -0.61 -3.20
CA PRO A 116 -6.72 -1.61 -2.66
C PRO A 116 -5.97 -2.70 -1.88
N ASP A 117 -6.71 -3.42 -1.03
CA ASP A 117 -6.22 -4.55 -0.23
C ASP A 117 -6.04 -5.85 -1.03
#